data_AF-F3FRM9-F1
#
_entry.id   AF-F3FRM9-F1
#
_cell.length_a   1.000
_cell.length_b   1.000
_cell.length_c   1.000
_cell.angle_alpha   90.00
_cell.angle_beta   90.00
_cell.angle_gamma   90.00
#
_symmetry.space_group_name_H-M   'P 1'
#
loop_
_entity.id
_entity.type
_entity.pdbx_description
1 polymer ?
#
loop_
_entity_poly.entity_id
_entity_poly.type
_entity_poly.pdbx_seq_one_letter_code
_entity_poly.pdbx_strand_id
1 'polypeptide(L)'
;MNMNEEIIKIFADRFNKSEQSTGKIFFRDTPKEIASGSLSLTLSGEIKQFYTQLEMEDNPTIGGDFFLQIFMINQLEQAQDGWSGPDDETLPWMNSFVVFADRNGDALVFDSAQENPSIYGSIQKRSFLIANSMNIFLEALLLAIEVEEDIFDGDTREDDMNFKKTFIERVENSVSRLGSDFNVNGFMKFFLG
;
A
#
# COMPACT_ATOMS: atom_id res chain seq x y z
N MET A 1 -16.38 7.52 0.28
CA MET A 1 -15.84 8.13 -0.95
C MET A 1 -15.49 6.97 -1.87
N ASN A 2 -15.67 7.09 -3.18
CA ASN A 2 -15.29 6.01 -4.11
C ASN A 2 -13.89 6.30 -4.62
N MET A 3 -13.08 5.25 -4.76
CA MET A 3 -11.74 5.33 -5.31
C MET A 3 -11.81 5.75 -6.78
N ASN A 4 -10.85 6.55 -7.24
CA ASN A 4 -10.75 6.92 -8.65
C ASN A 4 -10.36 5.68 -9.48
N GLU A 5 -11.26 5.23 -10.35
CA GLU A 5 -11.03 4.06 -11.21
C GLU A 5 -9.80 4.23 -12.11
N GLU A 6 -9.48 5.46 -12.52
CA GLU A 6 -8.29 5.75 -13.31
C GLU A 6 -7.01 5.42 -12.54
N ILE A 7 -6.96 5.71 -11.25
CA ILE A 7 -5.80 5.39 -10.39
C ILE A 7 -5.63 3.87 -10.26
N ILE A 8 -6.73 3.11 -10.10
CA ILE A 8 -6.66 1.64 -10.04
C ILE A 8 -6.13 1.06 -11.35
N LYS A 9 -6.60 1.58 -12.50
CA LYS A 9 -6.14 1.19 -13.83
C LYS A 9 -4.65 1.48 -14.00
N ILE A 10 -4.22 2.70 -13.69
CA ILE A 10 -2.81 3.10 -13.78
C ILE A 10 -1.94 2.23 -12.86
N PHE A 11 -2.41 1.93 -11.66
CA PHE A 11 -1.71 1.05 -10.73
C PHE A 11 -1.51 -0.35 -11.30
N ALA A 12 -2.57 -0.99 -11.80
CA ALA A 12 -2.48 -2.31 -12.43
C ALA A 12 -1.54 -2.29 -13.66
N ASP A 13 -1.66 -1.28 -14.51
CA ASP A 13 -0.81 -1.12 -15.69
C ASP A 13 0.66 -0.93 -15.32
N ARG A 14 0.95 -0.07 -14.32
CA ARG A 14 2.32 0.19 -13.87
C ARG A 14 2.93 -1.06 -13.25
N PHE A 15 2.19 -1.74 -12.38
CA PHE A 15 2.62 -2.97 -11.74
C PHE A 15 3.08 -4.02 -12.77
N ASN A 16 2.30 -4.26 -13.83
CA ASN A 16 2.66 -5.27 -14.82
C ASN A 16 3.77 -4.85 -15.79
N LYS A 17 4.06 -3.56 -15.91
CA LYS A 17 5.13 -3.02 -16.77
C LYS A 17 6.48 -2.96 -16.04
N SER A 18 6.47 -2.85 -14.71
CA SER A 18 7.68 -2.83 -13.91
C SER A 18 8.45 -4.15 -14.06
N GLU A 19 9.73 -4.05 -14.44
CA GLU A 19 10.62 -5.21 -14.52
C GLU A 19 11.04 -5.72 -13.13
N GLN A 20 10.83 -4.91 -12.09
CA GLN A 20 11.15 -5.25 -10.71
C GLN A 20 10.02 -6.01 -10.01
N SER A 21 8.78 -5.88 -10.49
CA SER A 21 7.60 -6.45 -9.86
C SER A 21 7.40 -7.93 -10.24
N THR A 22 6.89 -8.73 -9.30
CA THR A 22 6.58 -10.16 -9.52
C THR A 22 5.11 -10.45 -9.27
N GLY A 23 4.54 -11.41 -10.01
CA GLY A 23 3.11 -11.72 -9.99
C GLY A 23 2.32 -10.92 -11.04
N LYS A 24 0.99 -10.85 -10.90
CA LYS A 24 0.12 -10.11 -11.82
C LYS A 24 -1.00 -9.38 -11.10
N ILE A 25 -1.39 -8.22 -11.64
CA ILE A 25 -2.55 -7.45 -11.19
C ILE A 25 -3.37 -7.01 -12.41
N PHE A 26 -4.61 -7.45 -12.55
CA PHE A 26 -5.48 -7.06 -13.65
C PHE A 26 -6.62 -6.17 -13.16
N PHE A 27 -6.88 -5.07 -13.88
CA PHE A 27 -8.07 -4.27 -13.65
C PHE A 27 -9.32 -4.95 -14.20
N ARG A 28 -10.43 -4.88 -13.46
CA ARG A 28 -11.76 -5.33 -13.88
C ARG A 28 -12.71 -4.15 -14.07
N ASP A 29 -13.22 -3.97 -15.29
CA ASP A 29 -14.28 -2.97 -15.55
C ASP A 29 -15.55 -3.26 -14.76
N THR A 30 -15.83 -4.53 -14.47
CA THR A 30 -16.93 -4.94 -13.59
C THR A 30 -16.37 -5.51 -12.29
N PRO A 31 -16.62 -4.87 -11.13
CA PRO A 31 -16.16 -5.36 -9.84
C PRO A 31 -16.63 -6.80 -9.59
N LYS A 32 -15.74 -7.67 -9.12
CA LYS A 32 -16.06 -9.03 -8.71
C LYS A 32 -16.76 -9.00 -7.36
N GLU A 33 -17.89 -9.69 -7.25
CA GLU A 33 -18.56 -9.85 -5.96
C GLU A 33 -17.72 -10.68 -4.99
N ILE A 34 -17.59 -10.19 -3.76
CA ILE A 34 -17.02 -10.97 -2.66
C ILE A 34 -18.16 -11.81 -2.10
N ALA A 35 -18.05 -13.14 -2.23
CA ALA A 35 -19.09 -14.05 -1.78
C ALA A 35 -19.38 -13.84 -0.29
N SER A 36 -20.66 -13.77 0.08
CA SER A 36 -21.06 -13.59 1.47
C SER A 36 -20.50 -14.72 2.34
N GLY A 37 -19.81 -14.36 3.42
CA GLY A 37 -19.18 -15.31 4.34
C GLY A 37 -17.83 -15.88 3.86
N SER A 38 -17.26 -15.41 2.75
CA SER A 38 -15.92 -15.84 2.31
C SER A 38 -14.77 -15.20 3.10
N LEU A 39 -15.08 -14.18 3.89
CA LEU A 39 -14.14 -13.48 4.77
C LEU A 39 -14.84 -13.27 6.12
N SER A 40 -14.12 -13.49 7.21
CA SER A 40 -14.51 -13.14 8.58
C SER A 40 -14.35 -11.64 8.86
N LEU A 41 -13.52 -10.96 8.07
CA LEU A 41 -13.30 -9.51 8.13
C LEU A 41 -14.22 -8.73 7.18
N THR A 42 -14.46 -7.46 7.51
CA THR A 42 -15.30 -6.56 6.72
C THR A 42 -14.43 -5.68 5.83
N LEU A 43 -14.73 -5.62 4.54
CA LEU A 43 -14.13 -4.67 3.60
C LEU A 43 -15.17 -3.62 3.20
N SER A 44 -14.79 -2.35 3.26
CA SER A 44 -15.66 -1.19 3.05
C SER A 44 -14.97 -0.16 2.15
N GLY A 45 -15.77 0.76 1.58
CA GLY A 45 -15.28 1.91 0.82
C GLY A 45 -14.25 1.57 -0.25
N GLU A 46 -13.18 2.36 -0.27
CA GLU A 46 -12.08 2.23 -1.25
C GLU A 46 -11.30 0.91 -1.10
N ILE A 47 -11.21 0.32 0.10
CA ILE A 47 -10.57 -0.99 0.29
C ILE A 47 -11.38 -2.09 -0.41
N LYS A 48 -12.71 -2.08 -0.25
CA LYS A 48 -13.57 -3.02 -0.96
C LYS A 48 -13.43 -2.83 -2.47
N GLN A 49 -13.39 -1.58 -2.93
CA GLN A 49 -13.22 -1.29 -4.35
C GLN A 49 -11.89 -1.83 -4.88
N PHE A 50 -10.78 -1.63 -4.15
CA PHE A 50 -9.45 -2.18 -4.48
C PHE A 50 -9.50 -3.70 -4.69
N TYR A 51 -10.08 -4.46 -3.75
CA TYR A 51 -10.15 -5.93 -3.86
C TYR A 51 -11.17 -6.47 -4.86
N THR A 52 -12.16 -5.66 -5.25
CA THR A 52 -13.21 -6.10 -6.19
C THR A 52 -12.88 -5.70 -7.63
N GLN A 53 -12.14 -4.61 -7.84
CA GLN A 53 -11.71 -4.16 -9.17
C GLN A 53 -10.31 -4.62 -9.56
N LEU A 54 -9.49 -5.14 -8.63
CA LEU A 54 -8.23 -5.79 -8.95
C LEU A 54 -8.33 -7.31 -8.83
N GLU A 55 -7.95 -8.01 -9.89
CA GLU A 55 -7.62 -9.43 -9.86
C GLU A 55 -6.12 -9.58 -9.67
N MET A 56 -5.73 -10.35 -8.65
CA MET A 56 -4.33 -10.54 -8.30
C MET A 56 -3.97 -12.02 -8.44
N GLU A 57 -2.78 -12.29 -8.98
CA GLU A 57 -2.25 -13.64 -9.17
C GLU A 57 -0.77 -13.70 -8.74
N ASP A 58 -0.33 -14.90 -8.38
CA ASP A 58 1.07 -15.24 -8.13
C ASP A 58 1.78 -14.35 -7.07
N ASN A 59 1.07 -13.96 -6.01
CA ASN A 59 1.58 -13.15 -4.89
C ASN A 59 2.16 -11.80 -5.36
N PRO A 60 1.30 -10.86 -5.81
CA PRO A 60 1.76 -9.60 -6.38
C PRO A 60 2.69 -8.85 -5.42
N THR A 61 3.89 -8.58 -5.89
CA THR A 61 4.95 -7.95 -5.11
C THR A 61 5.59 -6.88 -5.97
N ILE A 62 5.58 -5.64 -5.47
CA ILE A 62 6.34 -4.52 -6.03
C ILE A 62 7.80 -4.75 -5.64
N GLY A 63 8.72 -4.64 -6.61
CA GLY A 63 10.15 -4.76 -6.36
C GLY A 63 10.81 -3.41 -6.02
N GLY A 64 12.14 -3.39 -6.05
CA GLY A 64 12.90 -2.15 -5.89
C GLY A 64 12.90 -1.59 -4.47
N ASP A 65 13.15 -0.29 -4.35
CA ASP A 65 13.21 0.38 -3.05
C ASP A 65 11.84 0.55 -2.40
N PHE A 66 10.78 0.63 -3.21
CA PHE A 66 9.40 0.60 -2.74
C PHE A 66 8.82 -0.82 -2.59
N PHE A 67 9.70 -1.82 -2.40
CA PHE A 67 9.31 -3.22 -2.15
C PHE A 67 8.08 -3.35 -1.24
N LEU A 68 7.06 -4.06 -1.74
CA LEU A 68 5.79 -4.25 -1.05
C LEU A 68 5.09 -5.49 -1.61
N GLN A 69 4.88 -6.51 -0.77
CA GLN A 69 4.02 -7.64 -1.10
C GLN A 69 2.57 -7.32 -0.75
N ILE A 70 1.67 -7.36 -1.72
CA ILE A 70 0.24 -7.12 -1.50
C ILE A 70 -0.46 -8.46 -1.26
N PHE A 71 -1.17 -8.58 -0.15
CA PHE A 71 -1.93 -9.78 0.14
C PHE A 71 -3.17 -9.85 -0.74
N MET A 72 -3.35 -10.97 -1.42
CA MET A 72 -4.56 -11.25 -2.18
C MET A 72 -5.75 -11.43 -1.23
N ILE A 73 -6.97 -11.26 -1.75
CA ILE A 73 -8.18 -11.35 -0.92
C ILE A 73 -8.29 -12.67 -0.13
N ASN A 74 -7.88 -13.79 -0.73
CA ASN A 74 -7.87 -15.11 -0.10
C ASN A 74 -6.73 -15.33 0.90
N GLN A 75 -5.80 -14.38 1.01
CA GLN A 75 -4.68 -14.40 1.94
C GLN A 75 -4.92 -13.50 3.14
N LEU A 76 -5.89 -12.56 3.07
CA LEU A 76 -6.07 -11.55 4.11
C LEU A 76 -6.28 -12.14 5.50
N GLU A 77 -7.05 -13.22 5.65
CA GLU A 77 -7.26 -13.82 6.97
C GLU A 77 -5.97 -14.42 7.52
N GLN A 78 -5.24 -15.18 6.70
CA GLN A 78 -3.98 -15.78 7.09
C GLN A 78 -2.88 -14.73 7.34
N ALA A 79 -2.91 -13.62 6.62
CA ALA A 79 -1.96 -12.52 6.79
C ALA A 79 -2.03 -11.87 8.18
N GLN A 80 -3.13 -12.07 8.92
CA GLN A 80 -3.24 -11.59 10.29
C GLN A 80 -2.48 -12.48 11.29
N ASP A 81 -2.13 -13.72 10.90
CA ASP A 81 -1.39 -14.64 11.77
C ASP A 81 -0.01 -14.05 12.10
N GLY A 82 0.28 -13.92 13.39
CA GLY A 82 1.52 -13.31 13.88
C GLY A 82 1.43 -11.81 14.16
N TRP A 83 0.32 -11.17 13.78
CA TRP A 83 0.03 -9.77 14.12
C TRP A 83 -0.94 -9.69 15.30
N SER A 84 -0.60 -8.88 16.30
CA SER A 84 -1.40 -8.73 17.53
C SER A 84 -2.20 -7.43 17.57
N GLY A 85 -2.33 -6.76 16.41
CA GLY A 85 -2.70 -5.34 16.35
C GLY A 85 -1.53 -4.42 16.76
N PRO A 86 -1.75 -3.09 16.78
CA PRO A 86 -0.74 -2.14 17.21
C PRO A 86 -0.50 -2.24 18.73
N ASP A 87 0.76 -2.10 19.17
CA ASP A 87 1.12 -1.99 20.59
C ASP A 87 0.73 -0.62 21.18
N ASP A 88 0.37 0.33 20.32
CA ASP A 88 -0.07 1.66 20.72
C ASP A 88 -1.52 1.62 21.22
N GLU A 89 -1.70 1.61 22.54
CA GLU A 89 -3.02 1.61 23.20
C GLU A 89 -3.88 2.85 22.86
N THR A 90 -3.30 3.91 22.27
CA THR A 90 -4.07 5.07 21.81
C THR A 90 -4.86 4.79 20.52
N LEU A 91 -4.55 3.69 19.84
CA LEU A 91 -5.23 3.23 18.64
C LEU A 91 -6.34 2.23 19.03
N PRO A 92 -7.63 2.61 18.94
CA PRO A 92 -8.75 1.81 19.46
C PRO A 92 -9.09 0.52 18.68
N TRP A 93 -8.30 0.15 17.67
CA TRP A 93 -8.67 -0.80 16.60
C TRP A 93 -7.94 -2.15 16.69
N MET A 94 -7.55 -2.58 17.90
CA MET A 94 -6.87 -3.88 18.10
C MET A 94 -7.67 -5.08 17.56
N ASN A 95 -9.01 -4.99 17.56
CA ASN A 95 -9.91 -6.06 17.10
C ASN A 95 -10.40 -5.91 15.65
N SER A 96 -10.05 -4.81 14.98
CA SER A 96 -10.44 -4.50 13.59
C SER A 96 -9.24 -4.14 12.71
N PHE A 97 -8.04 -4.43 13.21
CA PHE A 97 -6.79 -4.27 12.52
C PHE A 97 -6.66 -5.30 11.39
N VAL A 98 -6.45 -4.83 10.17
CA VAL A 98 -6.22 -5.69 9.01
C VAL A 98 -4.93 -5.30 8.33
N VAL A 99 -3.96 -6.21 8.33
CA VAL A 99 -2.77 -6.17 7.48
C VAL A 99 -3.17 -6.52 6.04
N PHE A 100 -2.76 -5.70 5.09
CA PHE A 100 -3.05 -5.93 3.67
C PHE A 100 -1.81 -5.94 2.77
N ALA A 101 -0.66 -5.56 3.30
CA ALA A 101 0.61 -5.70 2.62
C ALA A 101 1.77 -5.83 3.62
N ASP A 102 2.85 -6.50 3.20
CA ASP A 102 4.08 -6.69 3.96
C ASP A 102 5.29 -6.07 3.24
N ARG A 103 6.20 -5.53 4.03
CA ARG A 103 7.52 -5.05 3.64
C ARG A 103 8.53 -5.49 4.69
N ASN A 104 9.23 -6.61 4.45
CA ASN A 104 10.32 -7.09 5.30
C ASN A 104 9.92 -7.25 6.78
N GLY A 105 8.67 -7.62 7.06
CA GLY A 105 8.14 -7.74 8.42
C GLY A 105 7.55 -6.45 9.01
N ASP A 106 7.56 -5.35 8.28
CA ASP A 106 6.71 -4.18 8.53
C ASP A 106 5.44 -4.26 7.67
N ALA A 107 4.33 -3.67 8.12
CA ALA A 107 3.02 -3.90 7.51
C ALA A 107 2.31 -2.61 7.12
N LEU A 108 1.54 -2.66 6.02
CA LEU A 108 0.48 -1.69 5.77
C LEU A 108 -0.85 -2.23 6.26
N VAL A 109 -1.58 -1.38 6.97
CA VAL A 109 -2.74 -1.78 7.76
C VAL A 109 -3.86 -0.76 7.65
N PHE A 110 -5.09 -1.21 7.89
CA PHE A 110 -6.27 -0.36 7.98
C PHE A 110 -7.25 -0.88 9.05
N ASP A 111 -8.17 -0.01 9.50
CA ASP A 111 -9.21 -0.33 10.47
C ASP A 111 -10.50 -0.76 9.75
N SER A 112 -10.81 -2.07 9.76
CA SER A 112 -11.98 -2.63 9.08
C SER A 112 -13.32 -2.17 9.64
N ALA A 113 -13.34 -1.55 10.84
CA ALA A 113 -14.57 -1.01 11.41
C ALA A 113 -14.99 0.33 10.77
N GLN A 114 -14.09 0.99 10.03
CA GLN A 114 -14.37 2.26 9.36
C GLN A 114 -14.94 2.04 7.96
N GLU A 115 -15.85 2.92 7.53
CA GLU A 115 -16.45 2.82 6.19
C GLU A 115 -15.48 3.19 5.07
N ASN A 116 -14.59 4.15 5.32
CA ASN A 116 -13.54 4.59 4.40
C ASN A 116 -12.25 4.72 5.20
N PRO A 117 -11.55 3.60 5.44
CA PRO A 117 -10.44 3.60 6.37
C PRO A 117 -9.22 4.32 5.81
N SER A 118 -8.51 5.01 6.71
CA SER A 118 -7.16 5.50 6.45
C SER A 118 -6.16 4.34 6.37
N ILE A 119 -5.05 4.59 5.67
CA ILE A 119 -3.92 3.67 5.54
C ILE A 119 -2.82 4.07 6.52
N TYR A 120 -2.33 3.09 7.28
CA TYR A 120 -1.25 3.27 8.23
C TYR A 120 -0.09 2.33 7.87
N GLY A 121 1.13 2.79 8.16
CA GLY A 121 2.31 1.94 8.22
C GLY A 121 2.50 1.47 9.65
N SER A 122 2.89 0.21 9.83
CA SER A 122 3.20 -0.38 11.12
C SER A 122 4.62 -0.91 11.11
N ILE A 123 5.50 -0.27 11.88
CA ILE A 123 6.90 -0.69 12.06
C ILE A 123 7.07 -1.15 13.49
N GLN A 124 7.55 -2.39 13.68
CA GLN A 124 7.74 -2.97 15.03
C GLN A 124 6.49 -2.78 15.92
N LYS A 125 5.31 -3.07 15.36
CA LYS A 125 3.97 -2.93 15.99
C LYS A 125 3.55 -1.51 16.36
N ARG A 126 4.25 -0.48 15.87
CA ARG A 126 3.85 0.92 16.05
C ARG A 126 3.26 1.45 14.75
N SER A 127 1.96 1.71 14.77
CA SER A 127 1.24 2.21 13.60
C SER A 127 1.22 3.74 13.55
N PHE A 128 1.38 4.30 12.36
CA PHE A 128 1.32 5.74 12.11
C PHE A 128 0.64 6.02 10.77
N LEU A 129 -0.07 7.14 10.69
CA LEU A 129 -0.84 7.52 9.51
C LEU A 129 0.08 7.70 8.29
N ILE A 130 -0.30 7.12 7.16
CA ILE A 130 0.33 7.35 5.85
C ILE A 130 -0.61 8.15 4.94
N ALA A 131 -1.87 7.73 4.83
CA ALA A 131 -2.84 8.39 3.96
C ALA A 131 -4.24 8.29 4.55
N ASN A 132 -5.09 9.28 4.31
CA ASN A 132 -6.48 9.26 4.74
C ASN A 132 -7.37 8.30 3.92
N SER A 133 -6.85 7.74 2.83
CA SER A 133 -7.60 6.84 1.96
C SER A 133 -6.67 5.94 1.12
N MET A 134 -7.21 4.84 0.59
CA MET A 134 -6.50 3.93 -0.31
C MET A 134 -6.17 4.60 -1.64
N ASN A 135 -7.06 5.46 -2.14
CA ASN A 135 -6.84 6.25 -3.35
C ASN A 135 -5.57 7.11 -3.25
N ILE A 136 -5.46 7.90 -2.18
CA ILE A 136 -4.31 8.77 -1.93
C ILE A 136 -3.02 7.97 -1.70
N PHE A 137 -3.12 6.84 -1.00
CA PHE A 137 -1.98 5.94 -0.83
C PHE A 137 -1.45 5.41 -2.17
N LEU A 138 -2.33 4.93 -3.06
CA LEU A 138 -1.92 4.40 -4.36
C LEU A 138 -1.37 5.46 -5.29
N GLU A 139 -1.90 6.69 -5.23
CA GLU A 139 -1.33 7.83 -5.96
C GLU A 139 0.10 8.14 -5.48
N ALA A 140 0.33 8.14 -4.16
CA ALA A 140 1.67 8.34 -3.59
C ALA A 140 2.65 7.23 -3.99
N LEU A 141 2.19 5.97 -3.95
CA LEU A 141 2.99 4.82 -4.32
C LEU A 141 3.37 4.85 -5.81
N LEU A 142 2.43 5.21 -6.69
CA LEU A 142 2.70 5.39 -8.12
C LEU A 142 3.74 6.48 -8.38
N LEU A 143 3.61 7.64 -7.74
CA LEU A 143 4.59 8.73 -7.86
C LEU A 143 5.98 8.29 -7.39
N ALA A 144 6.05 7.52 -6.30
CA ALA A 144 7.28 7.01 -5.75
C ALA A 144 7.97 6.01 -6.71
N ILE A 145 7.22 5.07 -7.27
CA ILE A 145 7.71 4.11 -8.28
C ILE A 145 8.17 4.83 -9.55
N GLU A 146 7.43 5.84 -10.02
CA GLU A 146 7.86 6.67 -11.17
C GLU A 146 9.19 7.36 -10.90
N VAL A 147 9.40 7.89 -9.70
CA VAL A 147 10.68 8.49 -9.34
C VAL A 147 11.80 7.44 -9.37
N GLU A 148 11.61 6.28 -8.76
CA GLU A 148 12.62 5.21 -8.75
C GLU A 148 12.97 4.74 -10.16
N GLU A 149 11.96 4.31 -10.92
CA GLU A 149 12.16 3.58 -12.16
C GLU A 149 12.34 4.51 -13.37
N ASP A 150 11.60 5.63 -13.47
CA ASP A 150 11.63 6.46 -14.68
C ASP A 150 12.61 7.62 -14.59
N ILE A 151 12.85 8.14 -13.38
CA ILE A 151 13.75 9.29 -13.16
C ILE A 151 15.15 8.84 -12.78
N PHE A 152 15.25 7.82 -11.92
CA PHE A 152 16.53 7.31 -11.44
C PHE A 152 16.95 6.01 -12.14
N ASP A 153 16.10 5.36 -12.94
CA ASP A 153 16.42 4.10 -13.62
C ASP A 153 16.95 3.02 -12.64
N GLY A 154 16.39 3.00 -11.42
CA GLY A 154 16.82 2.14 -10.32
C GLY A 154 18.14 2.55 -9.64
N ASP A 155 18.83 3.59 -10.11
CA ASP A 155 20.10 4.09 -9.56
C ASP A 155 19.86 5.05 -8.38
N THR A 156 19.30 4.51 -7.29
CA THR A 156 18.80 5.25 -6.13
C THR A 156 19.75 5.28 -4.93
N ARG A 157 20.82 4.48 -4.96
CA ARG A 157 21.75 4.29 -3.83
C ARG A 157 23.17 4.73 -4.16
N GLU A 158 23.86 5.23 -3.16
CA GLU A 158 25.30 5.49 -3.20
C GLU A 158 26.09 4.18 -3.07
N ASP A 159 27.41 4.22 -3.29
CA ASP A 159 28.30 3.06 -3.18
C ASP A 159 28.27 2.38 -1.79
N ASP A 160 27.90 3.13 -0.74
CA ASP A 160 27.75 2.63 0.63
C ASP A 160 26.37 2.06 0.94
N MET A 161 25.53 1.89 -0.09
CA MET A 161 24.15 1.41 -0.04
C MET A 161 23.15 2.35 0.64
N ASN A 162 23.56 3.54 1.08
CA ASN A 162 22.61 4.57 1.53
C ASN A 162 21.84 5.13 0.33
N PHE A 163 20.62 5.59 0.57
CA PHE A 163 19.86 6.31 -0.44
C PHE A 163 20.55 7.62 -0.82
N LYS A 164 20.59 7.91 -2.12
CA LYS A 164 21.01 9.21 -2.63
C LYS A 164 20.10 10.29 -2.06
N LYS A 165 20.71 11.37 -1.55
CA LYS A 165 19.95 12.51 -1.04
C LYS A 165 19.00 13.08 -2.09
N THR A 166 19.45 13.16 -3.33
CA THR A 166 18.66 13.63 -4.47
C THR A 166 17.46 12.73 -4.76
N PHE A 167 17.57 11.42 -4.54
CA PHE A 167 16.46 10.48 -4.67
C PHE A 167 15.42 10.72 -3.58
N ILE A 168 15.83 10.74 -2.31
CA ILE A 168 14.92 11.03 -1.18
C ILE A 168 14.18 12.36 -1.40
N GLU A 169 14.92 13.43 -1.70
CA GLU A 169 14.35 14.75 -1.95
C GLU A 169 13.37 14.73 -3.13
N ARG A 170 13.64 13.94 -4.18
CA ARG A 170 12.75 13.84 -5.33
C ARG A 170 11.45 13.11 -5.00
N VAL A 171 11.52 12.02 -4.23
CA VAL A 171 10.34 11.29 -3.74
C VAL A 171 9.51 12.21 -2.87
N GLU A 172 10.11 12.81 -1.83
CA GLU A 172 9.44 13.70 -0.89
C GLU A 172 8.72 14.85 -1.61
N ASN A 173 9.41 15.53 -2.54
CA ASN A 173 8.83 16.62 -3.34
C ASN A 173 7.69 16.18 -4.25
N SER A 174 7.69 14.92 -4.71
CA SER A 174 6.65 14.39 -5.60
C SER A 174 5.39 14.08 -4.80
N VAL A 175 5.53 13.37 -3.69
CA VAL A 175 4.39 12.97 -2.84
C VAL A 175 3.83 14.12 -1.99
N SER A 176 4.63 15.15 -1.69
CA SER A 176 4.15 16.35 -0.97
C SER A 176 3.05 17.13 -1.70
N ARG A 177 2.87 16.87 -3.01
CA ARG A 177 1.84 17.54 -3.83
C ARG A 177 0.43 17.00 -3.58
N LEU A 178 0.30 15.87 -2.89
CA LEU A 178 -0.98 15.23 -2.59
C LEU A 178 -1.79 15.94 -1.48
N GLY A 179 -1.22 16.99 -0.87
CA GLY A 179 -1.94 17.86 0.05
C GLY A 179 -2.13 17.27 1.45
N SER A 180 -3.12 17.79 2.18
CA SER A 180 -3.32 17.50 3.61
C SER A 180 -3.85 16.10 3.92
N ASP A 181 -4.35 15.37 2.92
CA ASP A 181 -4.86 14.02 3.10
C ASP A 181 -3.78 12.94 3.07
N PHE A 182 -2.53 13.36 2.87
CA PHE A 182 -1.36 12.50 2.82
C PHE A 182 -0.33 12.91 3.87
N ASN A 183 0.19 11.94 4.60
CA ASN A 183 1.25 12.14 5.57
C ASN A 183 2.61 11.78 4.95
N VAL A 184 3.28 12.78 4.38
CA VAL A 184 4.61 12.65 3.76
C VAL A 184 5.60 11.99 4.72
N ASN A 185 5.68 12.46 5.96
CA ASN A 185 6.61 11.92 6.95
C ASN A 185 6.33 10.44 7.26
N GLY A 186 5.05 10.07 7.34
CA GLY A 186 4.64 8.68 7.52
C GLY A 186 5.08 7.80 6.35
N PHE A 187 4.78 8.22 5.12
CA PHE A 187 5.18 7.48 3.92
C PHE A 187 6.70 7.32 3.79
N MET A 188 7.45 8.43 3.95
CA MET A 188 8.91 8.43 3.84
C MET A 188 9.53 7.54 4.91
N LYS A 189 9.06 7.61 6.16
CA LYS A 189 9.50 6.74 7.24
C LYS A 189 9.22 5.26 6.95
N PHE A 190 8.07 4.94 6.36
CA PHE A 190 7.71 3.56 6.07
C PHE A 190 8.58 2.92 4.97
N PHE A 191 8.85 3.66 3.89
CA PHE A 191 9.58 3.10 2.75
C PHE A 191 11.09 3.35 2.81
N LEU A 192 11.53 4.53 3.27
CA LEU A 192 12.91 5.01 3.10
C LEU A 192 13.68 5.21 4.41
N GLY A 193 13.02 5.04 5.57
CA GLY A 193 13.64 5.09 6.90
C GLY A 193 13.63 6.46 7.55
#